data_AF-A0A7S0MUK2-F1
#
_entry.id   AF-A0A7S0MUK2-F1
#
_cell.length_a   1.000
_cell.length_b   1.000
_cell.length_c   1.000
_cell.angle_alpha   90.00
_cell.angle_beta   90.00
_cell.angle_gamma   90.00
#
_symmetry.space_group_name_H-M   'P 1'
#
loop_
_entity.id
_entity.type
_entity.pdbx_description
1 polymer ?
#
loop_
_entity_poly.entity_id
_entity_poly.type
_entity_poly.pdbx_seq_one_letter_code
_entity_poly.pdbx_strand_id
1 'polypeptide(L)'
;GGCSTELLAALQSHHQFLSAMCDSHTQGEEQVLFPAMVGRGELVSGSLLEEHQLEAKHLTNLRALVQQVCDHAKKQPSTSATSEVVSGAEQAVLALVRELYSATQVAMHDIASHLRVEELELLPAVERVFNLQEQRSLFWKVLLSMPLQVLEALLGRMGKSFDRGTAEALLHNLRLAAPGGG
;
A
#
# COMPACT_ATOMS: atom_id res chain seq x y z
N GLY A 1 -29.82 -0.96 -9.45
CA GLY A 1 -29.27 0.36 -9.08
C GLY A 1 -28.23 0.27 -7.98
N GLY A 2 -28.63 -0.07 -6.73
CA GLY A 2 -27.77 0.07 -5.54
C GLY A 2 -26.55 -0.85 -5.42
N CYS A 3 -26.61 -2.10 -5.92
CA CYS A 3 -25.51 -3.06 -5.79
C CYS A 3 -24.22 -2.61 -6.53
N SER A 4 -24.36 -1.98 -7.70
CA SER A 4 -23.21 -1.53 -8.51
C SER A 4 -22.51 -0.32 -7.92
N THR A 5 -23.23 0.58 -7.24
CA THR A 5 -22.66 1.78 -6.62
C THR A 5 -21.91 1.47 -5.33
N GLU A 6 -22.41 0.53 -4.53
CA GLU A 6 -21.75 0.06 -3.32
C GLU A 6 -20.44 -0.67 -3.64
N LEU A 7 -20.45 -1.52 -4.69
CA LEU A 7 -19.25 -2.21 -5.16
C LEU A 7 -18.15 -1.25 -5.62
N LEU A 8 -18.51 -0.19 -6.36
CA LEU A 8 -17.56 0.82 -6.81
C LEU A 8 -17.01 1.65 -5.65
N ALA A 9 -17.84 2.03 -4.69
CA ALA A 9 -17.39 2.72 -3.48
C ALA A 9 -16.44 1.84 -2.66
N ALA A 10 -16.73 0.55 -2.53
CA ALA A 10 -15.86 -0.41 -1.85
C ALA A 10 -14.50 -0.56 -2.57
N LEU A 11 -14.52 -0.67 -3.91
CA LEU A 11 -13.31 -0.74 -4.73
C LEU A 11 -12.46 0.53 -4.59
N GLN A 12 -13.08 1.70 -4.67
CA GLN A 12 -12.40 2.98 -4.52
C GLN A 12 -11.77 3.13 -3.12
N SER A 13 -12.52 2.81 -2.07
CA SER A 13 -12.04 2.87 -0.69
C SER A 13 -10.89 1.88 -0.46
N HIS A 14 -11.00 0.66 -0.97
CA HIS A 14 -9.95 -0.35 -0.86
C HIS A 14 -8.67 0.10 -1.57
N HIS A 15 -8.79 0.62 -2.78
CA HIS A 15 -7.66 1.15 -3.54
C HIS A 15 -6.98 2.31 -2.81
N GLN A 16 -7.76 3.29 -2.33
CA GLN A 16 -7.23 4.43 -1.59
C GLN A 16 -6.45 3.99 -0.35
N PHE A 17 -6.98 3.02 0.40
CA PHE A 17 -6.29 2.46 1.55
C PHE A 17 -4.98 1.78 1.15
N LEU A 18 -4.98 0.92 0.13
CA LEU A 18 -3.77 0.23 -0.33
C LEU A 18 -2.70 1.22 -0.81
N SER A 19 -3.07 2.21 -1.62
CA SER A 19 -2.09 3.21 -2.05
C SER A 19 -1.54 4.00 -0.87
N ALA A 20 -2.39 4.42 0.07
CA ALA A 20 -1.92 5.18 1.24
C ALA A 20 -0.99 4.34 2.13
N MET A 21 -1.23 3.02 2.23
CA MET A 21 -0.36 2.07 2.90
C MET A 21 1.01 1.98 2.22
N CYS A 22 1.05 1.74 0.90
CA CYS A 22 2.28 1.69 0.13
C CYS A 22 3.04 3.03 0.20
N ASP A 23 2.35 4.16 0.00
CA ASP A 23 2.93 5.50 0.12
C ASP A 23 3.57 5.70 1.52
N SER A 24 2.91 5.25 2.58
CA SER A 24 3.42 5.34 3.96
C SER A 24 4.58 4.38 4.25
N HIS A 25 4.57 3.20 3.63
CA HIS A 25 5.65 2.21 3.70
C HIS A 25 6.92 2.77 3.09
N THR A 26 6.86 3.14 1.81
CA THR A 26 7.96 3.78 1.07
C THR A 26 8.49 5.01 1.80
N GLN A 27 7.59 5.86 2.33
CA GLN A 27 8.00 7.03 3.10
C GLN A 27 8.76 6.65 4.38
N GLY A 28 8.30 5.64 5.12
CA GLY A 28 8.97 5.16 6.32
C GLY A 28 10.38 4.67 6.01
N GLU A 29 10.56 4.00 4.88
CA GLU A 29 11.88 3.54 4.46
C GLU A 29 12.80 4.70 4.08
N GLU A 30 12.34 5.57 3.19
CA GLU A 30 13.16 6.68 2.67
C GLU A 30 13.51 7.73 3.73
N GLN A 31 12.62 7.96 4.70
CA GLN A 31 12.82 9.00 5.72
C GLN A 31 13.40 8.49 7.02
N VAL A 32 13.27 7.19 7.32
CA VAL A 32 13.70 6.61 8.59
C VAL A 32 14.72 5.50 8.38
N LEU A 33 14.37 4.45 7.64
CA LEU A 33 15.17 3.23 7.58
C LEU A 33 16.46 3.41 6.76
N PHE A 34 16.34 3.89 5.52
CA PHE A 34 17.48 4.11 4.62
C PHE A 34 18.48 5.13 5.19
N PRO A 35 18.06 6.30 5.71
CA PRO A 35 19.00 7.21 6.34
C PRO A 35 19.73 6.60 7.54
N ALA A 36 19.04 5.76 8.33
CA ALA A 36 19.67 5.07 9.44
C ALA A 36 20.74 4.06 8.97
N MET A 37 20.43 3.27 7.93
CA MET A 37 21.37 2.33 7.30
C MET A 37 22.61 3.04 6.75
N VAL A 38 22.40 4.12 5.98
CA VAL A 38 23.49 4.94 5.44
C VAL A 38 24.33 5.58 6.55
N GLY A 39 23.69 6.02 7.63
CA GLY A 39 24.37 6.53 8.83
C GLY A 39 25.27 5.51 9.54
N ARG A 40 25.07 4.21 9.27
CA ARG A 40 25.92 3.10 9.75
C ARG A 40 26.95 2.64 8.72
N GLY A 41 27.03 3.31 7.57
CA GLY A 41 27.97 2.99 6.49
C GLY A 41 27.48 1.90 5.54
N GLU A 42 26.20 1.53 5.60
CA GLU A 42 25.61 0.56 4.68
C GLU A 42 25.14 1.24 3.39
N LEU A 43 25.26 0.53 2.27
CA LEU A 43 24.73 0.97 0.99
C LEU A 43 23.31 0.43 0.82
N VAL A 44 22.38 1.31 0.45
CA VAL A 44 21.04 0.89 0.01
C VAL A 44 21.13 0.48 -1.46
N SER A 45 20.59 -0.68 -1.80
CA SER A 45 20.67 -1.20 -3.17
C SER A 45 19.98 -0.25 -4.15
N GLY A 46 20.61 0.00 -5.30
CA GLY A 46 20.00 0.76 -6.38
C GLY A 46 18.73 0.11 -6.93
N SER A 47 18.64 -1.23 -6.90
CA SER A 47 17.44 -1.97 -7.31
C SER A 47 16.23 -1.63 -6.44
N LEU A 48 16.44 -1.43 -5.13
CA LEU A 48 15.37 -1.10 -4.19
C LEU A 48 14.78 0.28 -4.49
N LEU A 49 15.63 1.26 -4.84
CA LEU A 49 15.18 2.59 -5.26
C LEU A 49 14.44 2.56 -6.60
N GLU A 50 14.85 1.69 -7.54
CA GLU A 50 14.15 1.51 -8.81
C GLU A 50 12.77 0.87 -8.60
N GLU A 51 12.67 -0.11 -7.70
CA GLU A 51 11.40 -0.76 -7.35
C GLU A 51 10.40 0.24 -6.72
N HIS A 52 10.83 1.14 -5.83
CA HIS A 52 9.99 2.22 -5.31
C HIS A 52 9.36 3.08 -6.42
N GLN A 53 10.16 3.45 -7.43
CA GLN A 53 9.67 4.28 -8.53
C GLN A 53 8.65 3.54 -9.41
N LEU A 54 8.89 2.25 -9.65
CA LEU A 54 7.97 1.39 -10.42
C LEU A 54 6.66 1.18 -9.67
N GLU A 55 6.72 0.86 -8.38
CA GLU A 55 5.55 0.71 -7.52
C GLU A 55 4.71 2.00 -7.50
N ALA A 56 5.33 3.15 -7.23
CA ALA A 56 4.65 4.44 -7.18
C ALA A 56 3.96 4.79 -8.51
N LYS A 57 4.61 4.49 -9.64
CA LYS A 57 4.05 4.69 -10.98
C LYS A 57 2.82 3.81 -11.21
N HIS A 58 2.88 2.54 -10.85
CA HIS A 58 1.77 1.61 -11.06
C HIS A 58 0.59 1.87 -10.13
N LEU A 59 0.84 2.23 -8.87
CA LEU A 59 -0.21 2.69 -7.94
C LEU A 59 -0.88 3.99 -8.43
N THR A 60 -0.12 4.92 -8.98
CA THR A 60 -0.66 6.15 -9.58
C THR A 60 -1.55 5.85 -10.78
N ASN A 61 -1.10 4.95 -11.68
CA ASN A 61 -1.90 4.52 -12.82
C ASN A 61 -3.20 3.83 -12.36
N LEU A 62 -3.10 2.94 -11.37
CA LEU A 62 -4.25 2.23 -10.82
C LEU A 62 -5.27 3.19 -10.21
N ARG A 63 -4.80 4.21 -9.49
CA ARG A 63 -5.64 5.29 -8.93
C ARG A 63 -6.43 6.02 -10.02
N ALA A 64 -5.76 6.36 -11.12
CA ALA A 64 -6.38 7.03 -12.24
C ALA A 64 -7.46 6.16 -12.91
N LEU A 65 -7.19 4.87 -13.10
CA LEU A 65 -8.14 3.92 -13.70
C LEU A 65 -9.37 3.70 -12.82
N VAL A 66 -9.20 3.54 -11.50
CA VAL A 66 -10.32 3.43 -10.55
C VAL A 66 -11.19 4.69 -10.60
N GLN A 67 -10.57 5.87 -10.66
CA GLN A 67 -11.29 7.14 -10.75
C GLN A 67 -12.09 7.23 -12.06
N GLN A 68 -11.50 6.85 -13.20
CA GLN A 68 -12.18 6.82 -14.49
C GLN A 68 -13.40 5.89 -14.47
N VAL A 69 -13.27 4.69 -13.91
CA VAL A 69 -14.39 3.74 -13.77
C VAL A 69 -15.52 4.34 -12.91
N CYS A 70 -15.16 4.98 -11.80
CA CYS A 70 -16.14 5.65 -10.92
C CYS A 70 -16.85 6.82 -11.61
N ASP A 71 -16.13 7.63 -12.39
CA ASP A 71 -16.69 8.78 -13.09
C ASP A 71 -17.61 8.36 -14.24
N HIS A 72 -17.27 7.29 -14.97
CA HIS A 72 -18.13 6.71 -15.99
C HIS A 72 -19.43 6.14 -15.39
N ALA A 73 -19.36 5.49 -14.22
CA ALA A 73 -20.53 4.97 -13.54
C ALA A 73 -21.50 6.08 -13.05
N LYS A 74 -20.97 7.24 -12.66
CA LYS A 74 -21.78 8.40 -12.22
C LYS A 74 -22.46 9.15 -13.37
N LYS A 75 -21.88 9.10 -14.59
CA LYS A 75 -22.37 9.84 -15.77
C LYS A 75 -23.53 9.15 -16.50
N GLN A 76 -23.87 7.91 -16.15
CA GLN A 76 -25.00 7.16 -16.75
C GLN A 76 -26.34 7.83 -16.34
N PRO A 77 -27.06 8.52 -17.25
CA PRO A 77 -28.34 9.13 -16.92
C PRO A 77 -29.43 8.07 -16.86
N SER A 78 -30.37 8.22 -15.94
CA SER A 78 -31.59 7.41 -15.84
C SER A 78 -32.59 7.73 -16.96
N THR A 79 -32.20 7.76 -18.24
CA THR A 79 -33.11 8.07 -19.35
C THR A 79 -32.69 7.42 -20.66
N SER A 80 -33.52 6.50 -21.17
CA SER A 80 -33.86 6.26 -22.60
C SER A 80 -32.80 6.70 -23.64
N ALA A 81 -31.62 6.07 -23.65
CA ALA A 81 -30.66 6.20 -24.74
C ALA A 81 -30.95 5.15 -25.83
N THR A 82 -30.71 5.49 -27.10
CA THR A 82 -30.86 4.58 -28.24
C THR A 82 -29.88 3.40 -28.13
N SER A 83 -30.29 2.22 -28.64
CA SER A 83 -29.56 0.95 -28.47
C SER A 83 -28.09 0.98 -28.94
N GLU A 84 -27.74 1.81 -29.93
CA GLU A 84 -26.37 1.94 -30.45
C GLU A 84 -25.45 2.76 -29.53
N VAL A 85 -25.99 3.81 -28.89
CA VAL A 85 -25.25 4.65 -27.93
C VAL A 85 -25.00 3.90 -26.62
N VAL A 86 -25.96 3.07 -26.21
CA VAL A 86 -25.82 2.18 -25.04
C VAL A 86 -24.69 1.15 -25.26
N SER A 87 -24.65 0.52 -26.43
CA SER A 87 -23.61 -0.45 -26.79
C SER A 87 -22.19 0.14 -26.78
N GLY A 88 -22.01 1.34 -27.35
CA GLY A 88 -20.70 2.01 -27.34
C GLY A 88 -20.19 2.40 -25.94
N ALA A 89 -21.10 2.87 -25.07
CA ALA A 89 -20.77 3.22 -23.69
C ALA A 89 -20.43 1.98 -22.83
N GLU A 90 -21.18 0.88 -23.01
CA GLU A 90 -20.89 -0.40 -22.34
C GLU A 90 -19.54 -0.97 -22.77
N GLN A 91 -19.20 -0.90 -24.06
CA GLN A 91 -17.91 -1.34 -24.58
C GLN A 91 -16.73 -0.57 -23.96
N ALA A 92 -16.88 0.74 -23.79
CA ALA A 92 -15.87 1.60 -23.18
C ALA A 92 -15.66 1.27 -21.69
N VAL A 93 -16.74 1.04 -20.93
CA VAL A 93 -16.65 0.62 -19.52
C VAL A 93 -15.98 -0.74 -19.40
N LEU A 94 -16.33 -1.69 -20.27
CA LEU A 94 -15.67 -3.01 -20.29
C LEU A 94 -14.18 -2.92 -20.60
N ALA A 95 -13.75 -2.02 -21.49
CA ALA A 95 -12.34 -1.76 -21.76
C ALA A 95 -11.62 -1.22 -20.53
N LEU A 96 -12.20 -0.23 -19.85
CA LEU A 96 -11.65 0.34 -18.61
C LEU A 96 -11.52 -0.70 -17.49
N VAL A 97 -12.52 -1.57 -17.32
CA VAL A 97 -12.49 -2.63 -16.30
C VAL A 97 -11.38 -3.65 -16.61
N ARG A 98 -11.17 -4.00 -17.89
CA ARG A 98 -10.08 -4.89 -18.30
C ARG A 98 -8.71 -4.26 -18.06
N GLU A 99 -8.57 -2.99 -18.37
CA GLU A 99 -7.33 -2.24 -18.11
C GLU A 99 -7.06 -2.14 -16.61
N LEU A 100 -8.09 -1.83 -15.80
CA LEU A 100 -8.00 -1.81 -14.34
C LEU A 100 -7.56 -3.17 -13.78
N TYR A 101 -8.14 -4.26 -14.28
CA TYR A 101 -7.74 -5.61 -13.88
C TYR A 101 -6.27 -5.87 -14.20
N SER A 102 -5.84 -5.57 -15.44
CA SER A 102 -4.45 -5.74 -15.86
C SER A 102 -3.49 -4.90 -15.02
N ALA A 103 -3.83 -3.62 -14.76
CA ALA A 103 -3.02 -2.74 -13.93
C ALA A 103 -2.94 -3.23 -12.48
N THR A 104 -4.02 -3.83 -11.96
CA THR A 104 -4.02 -4.41 -10.60
C THR A 104 -3.04 -5.58 -10.53
N GLN A 105 -3.01 -6.46 -11.54
CA GLN A 105 -2.07 -7.58 -11.58
C GLN A 105 -0.61 -7.11 -11.61
N VAL A 106 -0.32 -6.08 -12.41
CA VAL A 106 1.02 -5.48 -12.48
C VAL A 106 1.41 -4.86 -11.14
N ALA A 107 0.54 -4.05 -10.53
CA ALA A 107 0.81 -3.46 -9.23
C ALA A 107 1.03 -4.52 -8.13
N MET A 108 0.23 -5.59 -8.11
CA MET A 108 0.41 -6.69 -7.18
C MET A 108 1.74 -7.42 -7.37
N HIS A 109 2.14 -7.66 -8.61
CA HIS A 109 3.42 -8.28 -8.93
C HIS A 109 4.58 -7.43 -8.42
N ASP A 110 4.53 -6.12 -8.65
CA ASP A 110 5.64 -5.23 -8.32
C ASP A 110 5.75 -4.99 -6.82
N ILE A 111 4.64 -4.83 -6.11
CA ILE A 111 4.61 -4.80 -4.64
C ILE A 111 5.22 -6.09 -4.08
N ALA A 112 4.87 -7.25 -4.64
CA ALA A 112 5.41 -8.52 -4.18
C ALA A 112 6.90 -8.69 -4.50
N SER A 113 7.38 -8.16 -5.63
CA SER A 113 8.81 -8.13 -5.97
C SER A 113 9.58 -7.26 -4.99
N HIS A 114 9.11 -6.03 -4.77
CA HIS A 114 9.68 -5.05 -3.85
C HIS A 114 9.82 -5.61 -2.43
N LEU A 115 8.72 -6.13 -1.86
CA LEU A 115 8.73 -6.75 -0.54
C LEU A 115 9.66 -7.98 -0.48
N ARG A 116 9.80 -8.74 -1.58
CA ARG A 116 10.72 -9.88 -1.61
C ARG A 116 12.18 -9.44 -1.54
N VAL A 117 12.53 -8.35 -2.21
CA VAL A 117 13.89 -7.78 -2.12
C VAL A 117 14.16 -7.30 -0.70
N GLU A 118 13.19 -6.63 -0.07
CA GLU A 118 13.34 -6.24 1.34
C GLU A 118 13.55 -7.44 2.27
N GLU A 119 12.72 -8.49 2.14
CA GLU A 119 12.79 -9.69 2.96
C GLU A 119 14.15 -10.41 2.84
N LEU A 120 14.74 -10.42 1.65
CA LEU A 120 15.97 -11.15 1.37
C LEU A 120 17.24 -10.32 1.60
N GLU A 121 17.17 -9.00 1.43
CA GLU A 121 18.35 -8.14 1.42
C GLU A 121 18.30 -7.08 2.52
N LEU A 122 17.22 -6.29 2.59
CA LEU A 122 17.14 -5.13 3.49
C LEU A 122 16.97 -5.55 4.95
N LEU A 123 15.94 -6.35 5.26
CA LEU A 123 15.61 -6.73 6.64
C LEU A 123 16.76 -7.51 7.30
N PRO A 124 17.41 -8.49 6.64
CA PRO A 124 18.58 -9.16 7.21
C PRO A 124 19.76 -8.20 7.46
N ALA A 125 19.97 -7.22 6.58
CA ALA A 125 21.00 -6.21 6.78
C ALA A 125 20.68 -5.32 8.00
N VAL A 126 19.43 -4.90 8.18
CA VAL A 126 18.96 -4.17 9.36
C VAL A 126 19.20 -4.98 10.64
N GLU A 127 18.89 -6.28 10.63
CA GLU A 127 19.11 -7.15 11.79
C GLU A 127 20.59 -7.28 12.18
N ARG A 128 21.48 -7.31 11.19
CA ARG A 128 22.93 -7.37 11.40
C ARG A 128 23.49 -6.06 11.94
N VAL A 129 22.97 -4.93 11.48
CA VAL A 129 23.54 -3.60 11.72
C VAL A 129 23.05 -2.99 13.02
N PHE A 130 21.78 -3.24 13.37
CA PHE A 130 21.12 -2.65 14.52
C PHE A 130 20.83 -3.71 15.58
N ASN A 131 21.07 -3.37 16.84
CA ASN A 131 20.63 -4.23 17.94
C ASN A 131 19.10 -4.16 18.12
N LEU A 132 18.53 -5.07 18.91
CA LEU A 132 17.07 -5.15 19.11
C LEU A 132 16.43 -3.84 19.62
N GLN A 133 17.11 -3.07 20.46
CA GLN A 133 16.58 -1.79 20.94
C GLN A 133 16.52 -0.75 19.81
N GLU A 134 17.55 -0.70 18.97
CA GLU A 134 17.61 0.17 17.81
C GLU A 134 16.57 -0.23 16.75
N GLN A 135 16.43 -1.53 16.46
CA GLN A 135 15.41 -2.06 15.55
C GLN A 135 14.00 -1.65 16.01
N ARG A 136 13.69 -1.82 17.30
CA ARG A 136 12.43 -1.36 17.91
C ARG A 136 12.21 0.14 17.71
N SER A 137 13.24 0.95 17.97
CA SER A 137 13.16 2.40 17.80
C SER A 137 12.95 2.80 16.34
N LEU A 138 13.61 2.14 15.39
CA LEU A 138 13.42 2.38 13.96
C LEU A 138 11.99 2.04 13.53
N PHE A 139 11.51 0.84 13.88
CA PHE A 139 10.15 0.43 13.58
C PHE A 139 9.11 1.40 14.18
N TRP A 140 9.30 1.83 15.42
CA TRP A 140 8.45 2.83 16.05
C TRP A 140 8.42 4.16 15.31
N LYS A 141 9.59 4.67 14.86
CA LYS A 141 9.67 5.90 14.07
C LYS A 141 8.97 5.77 12.72
N VAL A 142 9.08 4.61 12.06
CA VAL A 142 8.35 4.31 10.82
C VAL A 142 6.84 4.35 11.05
N LEU A 143 6.34 3.76 12.14
CA LEU A 143 4.91 3.84 12.46
C LEU A 143 4.45 5.27 12.75
N LEU A 144 5.29 6.08 13.41
CA LEU A 144 5.00 7.49 13.70
C LEU A 144 5.01 8.40 12.46
N SER A 145 5.65 8.00 11.37
CA SER A 145 5.57 8.75 10.11
C SER A 145 4.29 8.48 9.32
N MET A 146 3.52 7.45 9.68
CA MET A 146 2.27 7.12 8.98
C MET A 146 1.11 8.03 9.41
N PRO A 147 0.19 8.41 8.50
CA PRO A 147 -1.06 9.05 8.88
C PRO A 147 -1.86 8.15 9.83
N LEU A 148 -2.46 8.74 10.88
CA LEU A 148 -3.15 7.99 11.93
C LEU A 148 -4.23 7.03 11.38
N GLN A 149 -5.00 7.47 10.38
CA GLN A 149 -6.06 6.65 9.76
C GLN A 149 -5.50 5.41 9.05
N VAL A 150 -4.30 5.53 8.47
CA VAL A 150 -3.60 4.42 7.79
C VAL A 150 -3.07 3.46 8.85
N LEU A 151 -2.45 3.98 9.90
CA LEU A 151 -1.92 3.18 11.01
C LEU A 151 -3.02 2.40 11.76
N GLU A 152 -4.15 3.03 12.06
CA GLU A 152 -5.30 2.37 12.70
C GLU A 152 -5.84 1.21 11.85
N ALA A 153 -5.98 1.45 10.54
CA ALA A 153 -6.45 0.42 9.62
C ALA A 153 -5.43 -0.71 9.42
N LEU A 154 -4.13 -0.40 9.39
CA LEU A 154 -3.05 -1.38 9.37
C LEU A 154 -3.10 -2.27 10.60
N LEU A 155 -3.06 -1.70 11.80
CA LEU A 155 -3.08 -2.43 13.06
C LEU A 155 -4.35 -3.27 13.20
N GLY A 156 -5.50 -2.73 12.80
CA GLY A 156 -6.77 -3.45 12.78
C GLY A 156 -6.80 -4.64 11.82
N ARG A 157 -6.03 -4.60 10.72
CA ARG A 157 -5.87 -5.72 9.78
C ARG A 157 -4.83 -6.73 10.27
N MET A 158 -3.67 -6.28 10.74
CA MET A 158 -2.62 -7.14 11.29
C MET A 158 -3.15 -7.97 12.46
N GLY A 159 -3.92 -7.37 13.36
CA GLY A 159 -4.53 -8.08 14.49
C GLY A 159 -5.51 -9.19 14.10
N LYS A 160 -6.04 -9.19 12.87
CA LYS A 160 -6.89 -10.27 12.35
C LYS A 160 -6.08 -11.37 11.65
N SER A 161 -4.90 -11.02 11.14
CA SER A 161 -4.01 -11.93 10.40
C SER A 161 -3.03 -12.66 11.31
N PHE A 162 -2.71 -12.11 12.49
CA PHE A 162 -1.75 -12.68 13.43
C PHE A 162 -2.41 -13.63 14.41
N ASP A 163 -1.70 -14.70 14.77
CA ASP A 163 -2.04 -15.46 15.96
C ASP A 163 -1.80 -14.63 17.23
N ARG A 164 -2.38 -15.08 18.34
CA ARG A 164 -2.32 -14.38 19.62
C ARG A 164 -0.88 -14.13 20.10
N GLY A 165 0.02 -15.10 19.91
CA GLY A 165 1.41 -14.98 20.34
C GLY A 165 2.17 -13.93 19.53
N THR A 166 2.02 -13.96 18.21
CA THR A 166 2.62 -12.96 17.31
C THR A 166 2.10 -11.55 17.62
N ALA A 167 0.79 -11.39 17.84
CA ALA A 167 0.20 -10.10 18.21
C ALA A 167 0.72 -9.59 19.56
N GLU A 168 0.84 -10.45 20.58
CA GLU A 168 1.40 -10.08 21.88
C GLU A 168 2.87 -9.68 21.79
N ALA A 169 3.67 -10.39 20.99
CA ALA A 169 5.07 -10.06 20.76
C ALA A 169 5.24 -8.71 20.06
N LEU A 170 4.42 -8.41 19.04
CA LEU A 170 4.41 -7.11 18.38
C LEU A 170 4.09 -5.99 19.38
N LEU A 171 3.00 -6.13 20.13
CA LEU A 171 2.57 -5.14 21.12
C LEU A 171 3.63 -4.94 22.22
N HIS A 172 4.28 -6.02 22.65
CA HIS A 172 5.38 -5.95 23.61
C HIS A 172 6.55 -5.13 23.06
N ASN A 173 6.99 -5.40 21.83
CA ASN A 173 8.07 -4.64 21.19
C ASN A 173 7.72 -3.17 21.00
N LEU A 174 6.47 -2.85 20.63
CA LEU A 174 5.98 -1.47 20.52
C LEU A 174 6.01 -0.72 21.84
N ARG A 175 5.59 -1.37 22.94
CA ARG A 175 5.66 -0.76 24.28
C ARG A 175 7.09 -0.44 24.69
N LEU A 176 8.03 -1.34 24.42
CA LEU A 176 9.45 -1.12 24.71
C LEU A 176 10.07 0.00 23.85
N ALA A 177 9.52 0.27 22.67
CA ALA A 177 10.00 1.32 21.77
C ALA A 177 9.46 2.72 22.12
N ALA A 178 8.28 2.80 22.73
CA ALA A 178 7.62 4.06 23.07
C ALA A 178 8.37 4.81 24.19
N PRO A 179 8.36 6.17 24.19
CA PRO A 179 8.98 6.95 25.26
C PRO A 179 8.37 6.60 26.63
N GLY A 180 9.21 6.17 27.58
CA GLY A 180 8.78 5.72 28.91
C GLY A 180 8.47 4.22 29.04
N GLY A 181 8.78 3.42 28.02
CA GLY A 181 8.55 1.98 27.96
C GLY A 181 9.59 1.07 28.65
N GLY A 182 10.51 1.63 29.45
CA GLY A 182 11.55 0.89 30.17
C GLY A 182 11.85 1.49 31.53
#